data_AF-A0A0D3BFW0-F1
#
_entry.id   AF-A0A0D3BFW0-F1
#
_cell.length_a   1.000
_cell.length_b   1.000
_cell.length_c   1.000
_cell.angle_alpha   90.00
_cell.angle_beta   90.00
_cell.angle_gamma   90.00
#
_symmetry.space_group_name_H-M   'P 1'
#
loop_
_entity.id
_entity.type
_entity.pdbx_description
1 polymer ?
#
loop_
_entity_poly.entity_id
_entity_poly.type
_entity_poly.pdbx_seq_one_letter_code
_entity_poly.pdbx_strand_id
1 'polypeptide(L)' 'MLQLSTCQAFGTDCKDLVSMIQDPEAWSNFSTELDELQKLKSRFSEFSIVFIPSN' A
#
# COMPACT_ATOMS: atom_id res chain seq x y z
N MET A 1 19.69 -18.66 -2.26
CA MET A 1 18.26 -18.32 -2.16
C MET A 1 18.17 -16.89 -1.69
N LEU A 2 17.52 -15.99 -2.43
CA LEU A 2 17.26 -14.64 -1.95
C LEU A 2 16.28 -14.77 -0.79
N GLN A 3 16.71 -14.45 0.44
CA GLN A 3 15.75 -14.24 1.53
C GLN A 3 14.98 -12.97 1.21
N LEU A 4 13.85 -13.12 0.54
CA LEU A 4 12.87 -12.06 0.44
C LEU A 4 12.35 -11.83 1.86
N SER A 5 12.56 -10.61 2.38
CA SER A 5 11.91 -10.20 3.61
C SER A 5 10.41 -10.39 3.45
N THR A 6 9.80 -11.10 4.39
CA THR A 6 8.35 -11.23 4.44
C THR A 6 7.68 -10.00 5.06
N CYS A 7 8.46 -9.07 5.60
CA CYS A 7 8.00 -7.79 6.13
C CYS A 7 8.43 -6.64 5.21
N GLN A 8 7.49 -5.77 4.84
CA GLN A 8 7.75 -4.65 3.94
C GLN A 8 7.08 -3.36 4.44
N ALA A 9 7.85 -2.27 4.47
CA ALA A 9 7.36 -0.93 4.75
C ALA A 9 7.64 -0.01 3.55
N PHE A 10 6.68 0.82 3.18
CA PHE A 10 6.82 1.88 2.19
C PHE A 10 6.51 3.25 2.81
N GLY A 11 7.20 4.26 2.32
CA GLY A 11 6.88 5.66 2.58
C GLY A 11 6.27 6.30 1.33
N THR A 12 5.26 7.14 1.50
CA THR A 12 4.67 7.95 0.43
C THR A 12 4.38 9.35 0.93
N ASP A 13 4.56 10.36 0.09
CA ASP A 13 4.08 11.72 0.34
C ASP A 13 2.65 11.96 -0.17
N CYS A 14 2.01 10.93 -0.71
CA CYS A 14 0.62 10.98 -1.12
C CYS A 14 -0.28 10.58 0.04
N LYS A 15 -0.87 11.58 0.72
CA LYS A 15 -1.82 11.34 1.82
C LYS A 15 -3.07 10.59 1.35
N ASP A 16 -3.49 10.82 0.11
CA ASP A 16 -4.64 10.14 -0.48
C ASP A 16 -4.36 8.65 -0.67
N LEU A 17 -3.14 8.25 -1.03
CA LEU A 17 -2.76 6.84 -1.15
C LEU A 17 -2.90 6.10 0.19
N VAL A 18 -2.50 6.73 1.29
CA VAL A 18 -2.69 6.15 2.64
C VAL A 18 -4.19 5.99 2.94
N SER A 19 -5.00 6.97 2.54
CA SER A 19 -6.45 6.96 2.76
C SER A 19 -7.17 5.90 1.90
N MET A 20 -6.75 5.76 0.64
CA MET A 20 -7.22 4.73 -0.30
C MET A 20 -7.02 3.31 0.23
N ILE A 21 -5.93 3.06 0.95
CA ILE A 21 -5.65 1.74 1.55
C ILE A 21 -6.51 1.48 2.80
N GLN A 22 -6.81 2.53 3.57
CA GLN A 22 -7.62 2.44 4.79
C GLN A 22 -9.10 2.25 4.49
N ASP A 23 -9.61 2.93 3.46
CA ASP A 23 -11.01 2.88 3.04
C ASP A 23 -11.12 2.77 1.50
N PRO A 24 -10.80 1.60 0.92
CA PRO A 24 -10.81 1.42 -0.53
C PRO A 24 -12.19 1.60 -1.17
N GLU A 25 -13.28 1.37 -0.41
CA GLU A 25 -14.65 1.49 -0.91
C GLU A 25 -15.02 2.94 -1.25
N ALA A 26 -14.44 3.93 -0.55
CA ALA A 26 -14.60 5.34 -0.85
C ALA A 26 -13.92 5.78 -2.17
N TRP A 27 -13.08 4.92 -2.78
CA TRP A 27 -12.26 5.25 -3.95
C TRP A 27 -12.56 4.33 -5.14
N SER A 28 -13.85 4.12 -5.45
CA SER A 28 -14.32 3.24 -6.53
C SER A 28 -13.68 3.50 -7.90
N ASN A 29 -13.31 4.75 -8.18
CA ASN A 29 -12.60 5.14 -9.41
C ASN A 29 -11.21 4.52 -9.55
N PHE A 30 -10.61 4.04 -8.46
CA PHE A 30 -9.29 3.40 -8.41
C PHE A 30 -9.38 1.90 -8.09
N SER A 31 -10.55 1.29 -8.29
CA SER A 31 -10.81 -0.11 -7.94
C SER A 31 -9.79 -1.09 -8.54
N THR A 32 -9.35 -0.85 -9.78
CA THR A 32 -8.37 -1.73 -10.45
C THR A 32 -6.98 -1.62 -9.81
N GLU A 33 -6.52 -0.40 -9.54
CA GLU A 33 -5.23 -0.14 -8.89
C GLU A 33 -5.22 -0.65 -7.44
N LEU A 34 -6.33 -0.48 -6.74
CA LEU A 34 -6.53 -0.97 -5.38
C LEU A 34 -6.50 -2.50 -5.33
N ASP A 35 -7.13 -3.19 -6.28
CA ASP A 35 -7.08 -4.66 -6.37
C ASP A 35 -5.64 -5.16 -6.59
N GLU A 36 -4.88 -4.53 -7.47
CA GLU A 36 -3.47 -4.86 -7.68
C GLU A 36 -2.62 -4.58 -6.44
N LEU A 37 -2.90 -3.50 -5.71
CA LEU A 37 -2.22 -3.19 -4.46
C LEU A 37 -2.55 -4.21 -3.35
N GLN A 38 -3.79 -4.71 -3.28
CA GLN A 38 -4.16 -5.78 -2.35
C GLN A 38 -3.46 -7.10 -2.70
N LYS A 39 -3.37 -7.44 -3.99
CA LYS A 39 -2.58 -8.60 -4.45
C LYS A 39 -1.12 -8.46 -4.06
N LEU A 40 -0.53 -7.28 -4.25
CA LEU A 40 0.84 -6.99 -3.82
C LEU A 40 1.00 -7.16 -2.30
N LYS A 41 0.09 -6.58 -1.52
CA LYS A 41 0.08 -6.67 -0.05
C LYS A 41 0.05 -8.12 0.43
N SER A 42 -0.74 -8.99 -0.21
CA SER A 42 -0.86 -10.41 0.16
C SER A 42 0.42 -11.22 -0.02
N ARG A 43 1.42 -10.70 -0.74
CA ARG A 43 2.73 -11.35 -0.94
C ARG A 43 3.67 -11.18 0.24
N PHE A 44 3.31 -10.37 1.23
CA PHE A 44 4.09 -10.09 2.43
C PHE A 44 3.32 -10.56 3.68
N SER A 45 4.04 -11.12 4.65
CA SER A 45 3.51 -11.44 5.97
C SER A 45 3.21 -10.20 6.80
N GLU A 46 3.95 -9.11 6.56
CA GLU A 46 3.71 -7.81 7.16
C GLU A 46 3.90 -6.72 6.11
N PHE A 47 2.95 -5.78 6.04
CA PHE A 47 2.95 -4.71 5.05
C PHE A 47 2.46 -3.41 5.68
N SER A 48 3.21 -2.32 5.49
CA SER A 48 2.82 -0.97 5.90
C SER A 48 3.13 0.06 4.83
N ILE A 49 2.26 1.06 4.72
CA ILE A 49 2.49 2.28 3.93
C ILE A 49 2.20 3.47 4.85
N VAL A 50 3.17 4.36 5.02
CA VAL A 50 3.06 5.52 5.89
C VAL A 50 3.25 6.82 5.11
N PHE A 51 2.55 7.87 5.55
CA PHE A 51 2.73 9.20 5.00
C PHE A 51 4.06 9.80 5.49
N ILE A 52 4.87 10.28 4.56
CA ILE A 52 6.11 11.00 4.81
C ILE A 52 6.00 12.36 4.11
N PRO A 53 6.01 13.50 4.83
CA PRO A 53 5.98 14.81 4.19
C PRO A 53 7.16 15.00 3.22
N SER A 54 6.88 15.46 2.00
CA SER A 54 7.91 16.02 1.12
C SER A 54 8.27 17.44 1.59
N ASN A 55 9.56 17.78 1.48
CA ASN A 55 10.14 19.03 1.98
C ASN A 55 10.21 20.11 0.89
#